data_AF-A0A497JF62-F1
#
_entry.id   AF-A0A497JF62-F1
#
_cell.length_a   1.000
_cell.length_b   1.000
_cell.length_c   1.000
_cell.angle_alpha   90.00
_cell.angle_beta   90.00
_cell.angle_gamma   90.00
#
_symmetry.space_group_name_H-M   'P 1'
#
loop_
_entity.id
_entity.type
_entity.pdbx_description
1 polymer ?
#
loop_
_entity_poly.entity_id
_entity_poly.type
_entity_poly.pdbx_seq_one_letter_code
_entity_poly.pdbx_strand_id
1 'polypeptide(L)'
;MRIFIALGTHPQQFNRLLKALDRLVAGKKIKGKLFAQIGNSSYEPKNFPFKKFLKPEEYEREMKRADIVISHAGAGSIITALKYEK
;
A
#
# COMPACT_ATOMS: atom_id res chain seq x y z
N MET A 1 -2.81 7.33 -12.57
CA MET A 1 -1.97 7.16 -11.36
C MET A 1 -2.68 6.33 -10.31
N ARG A 2 -2.30 5.05 -10.20
CA ARG A 2 -2.67 4.11 -9.14
C ARG A 2 -1.49 3.93 -8.19
N ILE A 3 -1.74 4.06 -6.90
CA ILE A 3 -0.73 3.93 -5.85
C ILE A 3 -1.09 2.72 -5.00
N PHE A 4 -0.18 1.75 -4.93
CA PHE A 4 -0.33 0.58 -4.09
C PHE A 4 0.56 0.67 -2.85
N ILE A 5 -0.03 0.50 -1.67
CA ILE A 5 0.69 0.49 -0.40
C ILE A 5 0.84 -0.96 0.07
N ALA A 6 2.08 -1.45 0.11
CA ALA A 6 2.42 -2.83 0.44
C ALA A 6 3.16 -2.92 1.80
N LEU A 7 2.40 -3.06 2.90
CA LEU A 7 2.98 -3.15 4.25
C LEU A 7 3.38 -4.59 4.66
N GLY A 8 3.27 -5.56 3.75
CA GLY A 8 3.74 -6.92 3.96
C GLY A 8 3.03 -7.66 5.10
N THR A 9 3.74 -8.61 5.69
CA THR A 9 3.26 -9.50 6.77
C THR A 9 4.07 -9.35 8.05
N HIS A 10 5.09 -8.49 8.07
CA HIS A 10 5.88 -8.22 9.27
C HIS A 10 5.00 -7.67 10.41
N PRO A 11 5.28 -8.03 11.67
CA PRO A 11 4.45 -7.64 12.81
C PRO A 11 4.54 -6.14 13.13
N GLN A 12 5.59 -5.45 12.67
CA GLN A 12 5.78 -4.02 12.90
C GLN A 12 4.67 -3.21 12.22
N GLN A 13 3.98 -2.40 13.01
CA GLN A 13 2.91 -1.54 12.52
C GLN A 13 3.47 -0.35 11.75
N PHE A 14 2.74 0.12 10.73
CA PHE A 14 3.07 1.36 10.03
C PHE A 14 1.91 2.37 10.03
N ASN A 15 1.20 2.44 11.15
CA ASN A 15 0.06 3.36 11.36
C ASN A 15 0.39 4.81 10.98
N ARG A 16 1.61 5.28 11.25
CA ARG A 16 2.02 6.66 10.94
C ARG A 16 1.96 6.97 9.44
N LEU A 17 2.30 6.01 8.57
CA LEU A 17 2.20 6.16 7.12
C LEU A 17 0.75 6.20 6.70
N LEU A 18 -0.06 5.25 7.18
CA LEU A 18 -1.49 5.17 6.83
C LEU A 18 -2.23 6.45 7.24
N LYS A 19 -2.02 6.95 8.46
CA LYS A 19 -2.58 8.23 8.94
C LYS A 19 -2.13 9.42 8.07
N ALA A 20 -0.86 9.45 7.67
CA ALA A 20 -0.34 10.53 6.83
C ALA A 20 -1.01 10.52 5.44
N LEU A 21 -1.10 9.35 4.80
CA LEU A 21 -1.77 9.20 3.52
C LEU A 21 -3.25 9.57 3.62
N ASP A 22 -3.92 9.15 4.69
CA ASP A 22 -5.34 9.42 4.90
C ASP A 22 -5.63 10.92 4.99
N ARG A 23 -4.78 11.67 5.72
CA ARG A 23 -4.84 13.14 5.77
C ARG A 23 -4.60 13.79 4.41
N LEU A 24 -3.66 13.27 3.63
CA LEU A 24 -3.35 13.80 2.30
C LEU A 24 -4.50 13.54 1.30
N VAL A 25 -5.16 12.38 1.38
CA VAL A 25 -6.36 12.09 0.59
C VAL A 25 -7.51 13.00 1.00
N ALA A 26 -7.78 13.14 2.30
CA ALA A 26 -8.82 14.03 2.82
C ALA A 26 -8.61 15.49 2.38
N GLY A 27 -7.37 15.97 2.38
CA GLY A 27 -6.98 17.30 1.92
C GLY A 27 -6.90 17.45 0.39
N LYS A 28 -7.32 16.45 -0.39
CA LYS A 28 -7.26 16.41 -1.87
C LYS A 28 -5.87 16.71 -2.43
N LYS A 29 -4.81 16.36 -1.69
CA LYS A 29 -3.40 16.57 -2.10
C LYS A 29 -2.87 15.46 -3.00
N ILE A 30 -3.51 14.28 -2.97
CA ILE A 30 -3.17 13.16 -3.83
C ILE A 30 -4.15 13.10 -5.01
N LYS A 31 -3.62 13.16 -6.24
CA LYS A 31 -4.41 13.08 -7.48
C LYS A 31 -4.65 11.64 -7.98
N GLY A 32 -4.11 10.62 -7.28
CA GLY A 32 -4.17 9.22 -7.67
C GLY A 32 -5.14 8.38 -6.83
N LYS A 33 -5.46 7.17 -7.32
CA LYS A 33 -6.24 6.18 -6.56
C LYS A 33 -5.33 5.37 -5.66
N LEU A 34 -5.63 5.32 -4.37
CA LEU A 34 -4.89 4.53 -3.39
C LEU A 34 -5.60 3.21 -3.11
N PHE A 35 -4.80 2.15 -2.97
CA PHE A 35 -5.24 0.89 -2.36
C PHE A 35 -4.11 0.34 -1.49
N ALA A 36 -4.44 -0.21 -0.33
CA ALA A 36 -3.45 -0.68 0.62
C ALA A 36 -3.65 -2.13 1.06
N GLN A 37 -2.56 -2.89 1.17
CA GLN A 37 -2.45 -3.97 2.13
C GLN A 37 -1.82 -3.41 3.42
N ILE A 38 -2.57 -3.37 4.53
CA ILE A 38 -2.14 -2.70 5.77
C ILE A 38 -1.35 -3.61 6.73
N GLY A 39 -1.34 -4.92 6.49
CA GLY A 39 -0.62 -5.91 7.29
C GLY A 39 -1.09 -5.92 8.74
N ASN A 40 -0.13 -5.95 9.67
CA ASN A 40 -0.39 -5.92 11.11
C ASN A 40 -0.63 -4.52 11.69
N SER A 41 -0.74 -3.50 10.84
CA SER A 41 -1.12 -2.15 11.28
C SER A 41 -2.52 -2.17 11.90
N SER A 42 -2.70 -1.42 12.98
CA SER A 42 -3.98 -1.30 13.70
C SER A 42 -4.82 -0.10 13.26
N TYR A 43 -4.23 0.83 12.50
CA TYR A 43 -4.97 1.95 11.93
C TYR A 43 -5.65 1.56 10.62
N GLU A 44 -6.97 1.73 10.56
CA GLU A 44 -7.79 1.52 9.38
C GLU A 44 -8.00 2.86 8.63
N PRO A 45 -7.51 2.98 7.38
CA PRO A 45 -7.75 4.15 6.55
C PRO A 45 -9.24 4.48 6.36
N LYS A 46 -9.58 5.77 6.35
CA LYS A 46 -10.97 6.24 6.19
C LYS A 46 -11.28 6.76 4.79
N ASN A 47 -10.27 7.23 4.06
CA ASN A 47 -10.44 7.93 2.79
C ASN A 47 -9.94 7.12 1.58
N PHE A 48 -9.43 5.91 1.78
CA PHE A 48 -9.02 5.03 0.70
C PHE A 48 -9.23 3.55 1.07
N PRO A 49 -9.53 2.69 0.07
CA PRO A 49 -9.77 1.27 0.31
C PRO A 49 -8.52 0.52 0.77
N PHE A 50 -8.72 -0.49 1.61
CA PHE A 50 -7.66 -1.34 2.11
C PHE A 50 -8.11 -2.79 2.33
N LYS A 51 -7.14 -3.68 2.46
CA LYS A 51 -7.29 -5.02 3.04
C LYS A 51 -6.18 -5.25 4.06
N LYS A 52 -6.45 -6.05 5.10
CA LYS A 52 -5.44 -6.39 6.10
C LYS A 52 -4.33 -7.25 5.48
N PHE A 53 -4.74 -8.32 4.81
CA PHE A 53 -3.87 -9.20 4.03
C PHE A 53 -4.52 -9.51 2.68
N LEU A 54 -3.72 -9.54 1.62
CA LEU A 54 -4.13 -9.99 0.30
C LEU A 54 -3.70 -11.43 0.08
N LYS A 55 -4.48 -12.18 -0.71
CA LYS A 55 -3.98 -13.44 -1.28
C LYS A 55 -2.85 -13.14 -2.27
N PRO A 56 -1.92 -14.09 -2.53
CA PRO A 56 -0.80 -13.89 -3.44
C PRO A 56 -1.21 -13.34 -4.81
N GLU A 57 -2.29 -13.85 -5.40
CA GLU A 57 -2.78 -13.47 -6.73
C GLU A 57 -3.36 -12.04 -6.73
N GLU A 58 -4.00 -11.65 -5.63
CA GLU A 58 -4.50 -10.29 -5.46
C GLU A 58 -3.34 -9.31 -5.28
N TYR A 59 -2.35 -9.66 -4.46
CA TYR A 59 -1.16 -8.85 -4.25
C TYR A 59 -0.41 -8.62 -5.55
N GLU A 60 -0.16 -9.69 -6.32
CA GLU A 60 0.52 -9.60 -7.61
C GLU A 60 -0.27 -8.74 -8.61
N ARG A 61 -1.59 -8.87 -8.64
CA ARG A 61 -2.47 -8.05 -9.48
C ARG A 61 -2.38 -6.57 -9.12
N GLU A 62 -2.43 -6.22 -7.85
CA GLU A 62 -2.33 -4.82 -7.41
C GLU A 62 -0.93 -4.25 -7.68
N MET A 63 0.12 -5.04 -7.50
CA MET A 63 1.49 -4.65 -7.84
C MET A 63 1.65 -4.32 -9.33
N LYS A 64 1.18 -5.21 -10.22
CA LYS A 64 1.25 -4.99 -11.68
C LYS A 64 0.48 -3.75 -12.14
N ARG A 65 -0.67 -3.49 -11.50
CA ARG A 65 -1.56 -2.38 -11.82
C ARG A 65 -1.13 -1.04 -11.23
N ALA A 66 -0.21 -1.04 -10.27
CA ALA A 66 0.30 0.18 -9.66
C ALA A 66 1.16 0.96 -10.65
N ASP A 67 1.09 2.28 -10.59
CA ASP A 67 2.07 3.17 -11.21
C ASP A 67 3.17 3.55 -10.20
N ILE A 68 2.83 3.53 -8.90
CA ILE A 68 3.75 3.80 -7.79
C ILE A 68 3.48 2.79 -6.67
N VAL A 69 4.54 2.23 -6.10
CA VAL A 69 4.46 1.33 -4.94
C VAL A 69 5.10 2.00 -3.72
N ILE A 70 4.36 2.04 -2.60
CA ILE A 70 4.88 2.48 -1.29
C ILE A 70 5.04 1.23 -0.42
N SER A 71 6.26 0.91 0.00
CA SER A 71 6.57 -0.31 0.78
C SER A 71 7.21 0.03 2.13
N HIS A 72 7.08 -0.87 3.10
CA HIS A 72 7.79 -0.81 4.39
C HIS A 72 9.28 -1.22 4.32
N ALA A 73 9.86 -1.21 3.11
CA ALA A 73 11.16 -1.80 2.79
C ALA A 73 11.23 -3.34 2.92
N GLY A 74 10.09 -4.04 2.81
CA GLY A 74 10.10 -5.49 2.73
C GLY A 74 10.78 -5.97 1.44
N ALA A 75 11.81 -6.81 1.57
CA ALA A 75 12.62 -7.29 0.44
C ALA A 75 11.76 -7.92 -0.68
N GLY A 76 10.79 -8.76 -0.34
CA GLY A 76 9.87 -9.36 -1.32
C GLY A 76 9.04 -8.33 -2.08
N SER A 77 8.55 -7.28 -1.39
CA SER A 77 7.82 -6.19 -2.03
C SER A 77 8.71 -5.38 -2.97
N ILE A 78 9.97 -5.12 -2.59
CA ILE A 78 10.93 -4.40 -3.44
C ILE A 78 11.26 -5.21 -4.70
N ILE A 79 11.65 -6.48 -4.54
CA ILE A 79 11.98 -7.36 -5.67
C ILE A 79 10.81 -7.49 -6.63
N THR A 80 9.59 -7.65 -6.10
CA THR A 80 8.38 -7.76 -6.95
C THR A 80 8.06 -6.46 -7.67
N ALA A 81 8.29 -5.30 -7.05
CA ALA A 81 8.09 -4.00 -7.69
C ALA A 81 9.09 -3.80 -8.84
N LEU A 82 10.37 -4.12 -8.62
CA LEU A 82 11.42 -4.07 -9.64
C LEU A 82 11.12 -5.01 -10.81
N LYS A 83 10.66 -6.24 -10.53
CA LYS A 83 10.23 -7.20 -11.56
C LYS A 83 9.14 -6.64 -12.49
N TYR A 84 8.31 -5.73 -12.00
CA TYR A 84 7.22 -5.10 -12.75
C TYR A 84 7.51 -3.65 -13.14
N GLU A 85 8.77 -3.23 -13.10
CA GLU A 85 9.24 -1.91 -13.52
C GLU A 85 8.45 -0.77 -12.84
N LYS A 86 8.26 -0.90 -11.53
CA LYS A 86 7.57 0.08 -10.67
C LYS A 86 8.53 0.93 -9.86
#